data_AF-A0A3L8A9T1-F1
#
_entry.id   AF-A0A3L8A9T1-F1
#
_cell.length_a   1.000
_cell.length_b   1.000
_cell.length_c   1.000
_cell.angle_alpha   90.00
_cell.angle_beta   90.00
_cell.angle_gamma   90.00
#
_symmetry.space_group_name_H-M   'P 1'
#
loop_
_entity.id
_entity.type
_entity.pdbx_description
1 polymer ?
#
loop_
_entity_poly.entity_id
_entity_poly.type
_entity_poly.pdbx_seq_one_letter_code
_entity_poly.pdbx_strand_id
1 'polypeptide(L)'
;MKKILFLILMQSFLLSCKIDNKGRLNVTDSPKKLAKLEGLLLLAQDSIIDTYDLSNDSIRLFPDLSKYKIKSLNLSYNLLDTFIVGFLPQKLEKLNLSHNQIHGDLTIGENSMPNLKELDVSYNKLESLDILESLFRIIASYNDLTDIQFKHGNIYYLDISYNIHLSNHVGFYPAEIDTIIREGVADGKPLVSPLDFWSTIVIE
;
A
#
# COMPACT_ATOMS: atom_id res chain seq x y z
N MET A 1 -11.00 -21.61 -37.76
CA MET A 1 -12.46 -21.39 -37.79
C MET A 1 -12.88 -20.78 -36.46
N LYS A 2 -13.44 -19.55 -36.52
CA LYS A 2 -14.30 -18.85 -35.53
C LYS A 2 -13.66 -18.58 -34.14
N LYS A 3 -13.48 -17.35 -33.65
CA LYS A 3 -14.30 -16.13 -33.81
C LYS A 3 -13.44 -14.86 -33.73
N ILE A 4 -13.41 -14.12 -34.83
CA ILE A 4 -13.25 -12.66 -34.87
C ILE A 4 -14.68 -12.12 -34.85
N LEU A 5 -15.11 -11.47 -33.76
CA LEU A 5 -16.20 -10.48 -33.73
C LEU A 5 -16.39 -9.93 -32.31
N PHE A 6 -15.92 -8.71 -32.05
CA PHE A 6 -16.80 -7.69 -31.48
C PHE A 6 -16.28 -6.31 -31.87
N LEU A 7 -17.07 -5.66 -32.72
CA LEU A 7 -16.86 -4.35 -33.31
C LEU A 7 -18.14 -3.57 -32.92
N ILE A 8 -17.95 -2.30 -32.55
CA ILE A 8 -18.90 -1.17 -32.55
C ILE A 8 -19.74 -0.91 -31.28
N LEU A 9 -19.53 0.31 -30.75
CA LEU A 9 -20.47 1.31 -30.14
C LEU A 9 -19.90 1.82 -28.80
N MET A 10 -19.32 3.02 -28.70
CA MET A 10 -19.94 4.34 -28.85
C MET A 10 -18.93 5.38 -29.37
N GLN A 11 -19.11 5.89 -30.59
CA GLN A 11 -19.58 7.26 -30.87
C GLN A 11 -18.74 8.39 -30.26
N SER A 12 -17.80 8.87 -31.08
CA SER A 12 -17.64 10.30 -31.43
C SER A 12 -18.15 11.34 -30.42
N PHE A 13 -17.22 11.93 -29.67
CA PHE A 13 -17.30 13.33 -29.26
C PHE A 13 -16.13 14.10 -29.88
N LEU A 14 -16.18 14.24 -31.20
CA LEU A 14 -15.60 15.39 -31.88
C LEU A 14 -16.66 16.50 -31.81
N LEU A 15 -16.60 17.36 -30.80
CA LEU A 15 -16.91 18.79 -30.89
C LEU A 15 -16.73 19.44 -29.51
N SER A 16 -15.65 20.20 -29.35
CA SER A 16 -15.76 21.48 -28.65
C SER A 16 -14.86 22.47 -29.37
N CYS A 17 -15.36 22.95 -30.52
CA CYS A 17 -14.92 24.25 -31.02
C CYS A 17 -15.52 25.30 -30.09
N LYS A 18 -14.69 25.91 -29.23
CA LYS A 18 -14.89 27.33 -28.90
C LYS A 18 -14.03 28.13 -29.86
N ILE A 19 -14.68 28.68 -30.88
CA ILE A 19 -14.12 29.77 -31.68
C ILE A 19 -14.28 31.03 -30.82
N ASP A 20 -13.27 31.31 -30.01
CA ASP A 20 -13.09 32.64 -29.45
C ASP A 20 -12.21 33.43 -30.42
N ASN A 21 -12.84 34.37 -31.13
CA ASN A 21 -12.19 35.29 -32.03
C ASN A 21 -11.26 36.22 -31.25
N LYS A 22 -9.99 35.81 -31.09
CA LYS A 22 -8.78 36.67 -31.08
C LYS A 22 -7.54 35.80 -30.80
N GLY A 23 -6.75 35.59 -31.86
CA GLY A 23 -5.29 35.56 -31.82
C GLY A 23 -4.58 34.54 -30.92
N ARG A 24 -3.88 33.61 -31.58
CA ARG A 24 -2.75 32.79 -31.09
C ARG A 24 -3.14 31.42 -30.50
N LEU A 25 -3.19 30.42 -31.39
CA LEU A 25 -3.08 29.01 -31.06
C LEU A 25 -1.71 28.74 -30.44
N ASN A 26 -1.62 28.76 -29.11
CA ASN A 26 -0.52 28.10 -28.41
C ASN A 26 -0.93 26.64 -28.17
N VAL A 27 -0.86 25.84 -29.23
CA VAL A 27 -0.80 24.38 -29.11
C VAL A 27 0.61 24.05 -28.64
N THR A 28 0.84 24.14 -27.34
CA THR A 28 1.96 23.41 -26.72
C THR A 28 1.49 21.98 -26.56
N ASP A 29 1.52 21.22 -27.66
CA ASP A 29 1.36 19.76 -27.63
C ASP A 29 2.66 19.17 -27.08
N SER A 30 2.87 19.34 -25.77
CA SER A 30 3.82 18.50 -25.06
C SER A 30 3.30 17.08 -25.19
N PRO A 31 4.08 16.10 -25.68
CA PRO A 31 3.61 14.72 -25.78
C PRO A 31 3.03 14.33 -24.43
N LYS A 32 1.75 13.93 -24.41
CA LYS A 32 1.06 13.50 -23.20
C LYS A 32 1.94 12.44 -22.55
N LYS A 33 2.59 12.80 -21.44
CA LYS A 33 3.50 11.90 -20.73
C LYS A 33 2.71 10.64 -20.42
N LEU A 34 3.15 9.51 -20.95
CA LEU A 34 2.53 8.22 -20.71
C LEU A 34 2.47 8.00 -19.19
N ALA A 35 1.31 7.58 -18.68
CA ALA A 35 1.22 7.24 -17.26
C ALA A 35 2.19 6.08 -16.96
N LYS A 36 2.81 6.09 -15.78
CA LYS A 36 3.80 5.06 -15.40
C LYS A 36 3.17 3.66 -15.43
N LEU A 37 1.90 3.56 -15.05
CA LEU A 37 1.11 2.34 -15.10
C LEU A 37 0.89 1.87 -16.55
N GLU A 38 0.54 2.78 -17.46
CA GLU A 38 0.39 2.43 -18.88
C GLU A 38 1.71 1.88 -19.45
N GLY A 39 2.84 2.47 -19.06
CA GLY A 39 4.17 1.95 -19.41
C GLY A 39 4.41 0.52 -18.93
N LEU A 40 4.02 0.21 -17.68
CA LEU A 40 4.15 -1.14 -17.11
C LEU A 40 3.31 -2.16 -17.89
N LEU A 41 2.09 -1.77 -18.27
CA LEU A 41 1.16 -2.62 -18.99
C LEU A 41 1.63 -3.01 -20.39
N LEU A 42 2.60 -2.28 -20.95
CA LEU A 42 3.24 -2.58 -22.23
C LEU A 42 4.44 -3.53 -22.10
N LEU A 43 4.95 -3.78 -20.88
CA LEU A 43 6.06 -4.70 -20.67
C LEU A 43 5.61 -6.15 -20.83
N ALA A 44 6.54 -7.00 -21.26
CA ALA A 44 6.32 -8.44 -21.28
C ALA A 44 6.12 -8.95 -19.84
N GLN A 45 5.12 -9.80 -19.62
CA GLN A 45 4.71 -10.22 -18.27
C GLN A 45 5.76 -11.06 -17.55
N ASP A 46 6.66 -11.70 -18.29
CA ASP A 46 7.78 -12.48 -17.76
C ASP A 46 8.98 -11.61 -17.34
N SER A 47 8.94 -10.31 -17.60
CA SER A 47 9.98 -9.35 -17.19
C SER A 47 10.22 -9.43 -15.69
N ILE A 48 11.48 -9.63 -15.33
CA ILE A 48 11.95 -9.52 -13.94
C ILE A 48 12.35 -8.07 -13.72
N ILE A 49 11.70 -7.41 -12.77
CA ILE A 49 11.86 -5.98 -12.51
C ILE A 49 12.32 -5.81 -11.07
N ASP A 50 13.55 -5.33 -10.87
CA ASP A 50 14.06 -5.12 -9.52
C ASP A 50 13.33 -3.98 -8.80
N THR A 51 13.02 -2.90 -9.50
CA THR A 51 12.27 -1.76 -8.93
C THR A 51 11.38 -1.14 -9.99
N TYR A 52 10.13 -0.85 -9.61
CA TYR A 52 9.19 -0.12 -10.46
C TYR A 52 8.50 0.99 -9.66
N ASP A 53 8.48 2.18 -10.24
CA ASP A 53 7.88 3.37 -9.63
C ASP A 53 6.54 3.68 -10.31
N LEU A 54 5.46 3.64 -9.53
CA LEU A 54 4.10 4.06 -9.86
C LEU A 54 3.65 5.24 -8.98
N SER A 55 4.57 5.91 -8.29
CA SER A 55 4.20 7.02 -7.41
C SER A 55 3.66 8.22 -8.19
N ASN A 56 2.72 8.97 -7.61
CA ASN A 56 2.16 10.19 -8.22
C ASN A 56 1.68 9.98 -9.67
N ASP A 57 0.98 8.87 -9.91
CA ASP A 57 0.45 8.49 -11.22
C ASP A 57 -1.08 8.64 -11.26
N SER A 58 -1.66 9.27 -10.24
CA SER A 58 -3.11 9.50 -10.08
C SER A 58 -3.96 8.22 -10.10
N ILE A 59 -3.39 7.10 -9.65
CA ILE A 59 -4.05 5.80 -9.63
C ILE A 59 -5.14 5.82 -8.56
N ARG A 60 -6.38 5.50 -8.95
CA ARG A 60 -7.54 5.44 -8.04
C ARG A 60 -7.91 4.01 -7.66
N LEU A 61 -7.93 3.13 -8.65
CA LEU A 61 -8.25 1.72 -8.46
C LEU A 61 -6.96 0.93 -8.27
N PHE A 62 -6.93 0.05 -7.28
CA PHE A 62 -5.79 -0.82 -7.03
C PHE A 62 -5.54 -1.71 -8.27
N PRO A 63 -4.40 -1.57 -8.97
CA PRO A 63 -4.17 -2.29 -10.22
C PRO A 63 -3.79 -3.74 -9.95
N ASP A 64 -4.30 -4.67 -10.78
CA ASP A 64 -3.82 -6.06 -10.76
C ASP A 64 -2.44 -6.16 -11.42
N LEU A 65 -1.43 -6.30 -10.58
CA LEU A 65 -0.02 -6.44 -10.95
C LEU A 65 0.51 -7.85 -10.64
N SER A 66 -0.36 -8.80 -10.27
CA SER A 66 0.00 -10.15 -9.82
C SER A 66 0.82 -10.93 -10.84
N LYS A 67 0.64 -10.63 -12.14
CA LYS A 67 1.34 -11.27 -13.26
C LYS A 67 2.80 -10.81 -13.44
N TYR A 68 3.20 -9.68 -12.85
CA TYR A 68 4.56 -9.15 -12.99
C TYR A 68 5.48 -9.70 -11.91
N LYS A 69 6.78 -9.76 -12.22
CA LYS A 69 7.82 -10.18 -11.26
C LYS A 69 8.59 -8.96 -10.77
N ILE A 70 7.97 -8.18 -9.90
CA ILE A 70 8.55 -6.95 -9.32
C ILE A 70 9.06 -7.25 -7.90
N LYS A 71 10.28 -6.81 -7.56
CA LYS A 71 10.83 -6.93 -6.20
C LYS A 71 10.54 -5.70 -5.32
N SER A 72 10.65 -4.49 -5.88
CA SER A 72 10.33 -3.25 -5.16
C SER A 72 9.31 -2.43 -5.94
N LEU A 73 8.18 -2.12 -5.30
CA LEU A 73 7.08 -1.37 -5.91
C LEU A 73 6.76 -0.13 -5.09
N ASN A 74 6.77 1.02 -5.75
CA ASN A 74 6.33 2.28 -5.17
C ASN A 74 4.98 2.71 -5.76
N LEU A 75 3.92 2.68 -4.95
CA LEU A 75 2.55 3.13 -5.26
C LEU A 75 2.18 4.40 -4.47
N SER A 76 3.16 5.10 -3.88
CA SER A 76 2.90 6.28 -3.03
C SER A 76 2.30 7.47 -3.77
N TYR A 77 1.69 8.40 -3.04
CA TYR A 77 1.12 9.63 -3.60
C TYR A 77 0.09 9.36 -4.72
N ASN A 78 -0.73 8.34 -4.54
CA ASN A 78 -1.85 8.05 -5.44
C ASN A 78 -3.17 8.32 -4.70
N LEU A 79 -4.27 7.83 -5.25
CA LEU A 79 -5.62 8.01 -4.73
C LEU A 79 -6.26 6.65 -4.41
N LEU A 80 -5.44 5.65 -4.04
CA LEU A 80 -5.90 4.31 -3.69
C LEU A 80 -6.70 4.38 -2.39
N ASP A 81 -7.94 3.93 -2.40
CA ASP A 81 -8.80 3.84 -1.22
C ASP A 81 -8.91 2.40 -0.66
N THR A 82 -8.35 1.44 -1.38
CA THR A 82 -8.42 0.01 -1.08
C THR A 82 -7.04 -0.63 -1.14
N PHE A 83 -6.88 -1.77 -0.46
CA PHE A 83 -5.71 -2.64 -0.53
C PHE A 83 -6.15 -4.05 -0.92
N ILE A 84 -5.53 -4.62 -1.97
CA ILE A 84 -5.86 -5.97 -2.45
C ILE A 84 -4.57 -6.78 -2.55
N VAL A 85 -4.27 -7.58 -1.53
CA VAL A 85 -3.02 -8.37 -1.46
C VAL A 85 -2.84 -9.28 -2.69
N GLY A 86 -3.91 -9.88 -3.20
CA GLY A 86 -3.87 -10.76 -4.36
C GLY A 86 -3.51 -10.08 -5.68
N PHE A 87 -3.56 -8.74 -5.74
CA PHE A 87 -3.18 -7.96 -6.92
C PHE A 87 -1.69 -7.58 -6.91
N LEU A 88 -0.95 -7.90 -5.85
CA LEU A 88 0.47 -7.59 -5.76
C LEU A 88 1.34 -8.66 -6.44
N PRO A 89 2.52 -8.26 -6.96
CA PRO A 89 3.54 -9.18 -7.46
C PRO A 89 3.98 -10.20 -6.39
N GLN A 90 4.07 -11.48 -6.74
CA GLN A 90 4.44 -12.54 -5.79
C GLN A 90 5.93 -12.53 -5.34
N LYS A 91 6.77 -11.78 -6.06
CA LYS A 91 8.21 -11.63 -5.77
C LYS A 91 8.54 -10.37 -4.98
N LEU A 92 7.52 -9.68 -4.47
CA LEU A 92 7.70 -8.40 -3.80
C LEU A 92 8.46 -8.57 -2.48
N GLU A 93 9.48 -7.75 -2.32
CA GLU A 93 10.33 -7.62 -1.13
C GLU A 93 10.08 -6.27 -0.44
N LYS A 94 9.74 -5.22 -1.20
CA LYS A 94 9.48 -3.87 -0.69
C LYS A 94 8.23 -3.27 -1.33
N LEU A 95 7.32 -2.76 -0.50
CA LEU A 95 6.10 -2.10 -0.94
C LEU A 95 5.93 -0.75 -0.25
N ASN A 96 5.79 0.31 -1.05
CA ASN A 96 5.43 1.64 -0.55
C ASN A 96 4.03 2.02 -1.06
N LEU A 97 3.09 2.17 -0.14
CA LEU A 97 1.70 2.62 -0.34
C LEU A 97 1.42 3.94 0.39
N SER A 98 2.45 4.65 0.83
CA SER A 98 2.29 5.88 1.61
C SER A 98 1.55 6.97 0.85
N HIS A 99 0.93 7.91 1.56
CA HIS A 99 0.19 9.03 0.96
C HIS A 99 -0.87 8.56 -0.05
N ASN A 100 -1.75 7.68 0.39
CA ASN A 100 -2.94 7.25 -0.33
C ASN A 100 -4.19 7.56 0.52
N GLN A 101 -5.31 6.92 0.23
CA GLN A 101 -6.57 7.06 0.95
C GLN A 101 -7.06 5.72 1.49
N ILE A 102 -6.16 4.75 1.65
CA ILE A 102 -6.49 3.38 2.07
C ILE A 102 -7.09 3.46 3.47
N HIS A 103 -8.24 2.85 3.66
CA HIS A 103 -9.00 2.94 4.90
C HIS A 103 -9.49 1.59 5.40
N GLY A 104 -9.97 1.55 6.65
CA GLY A 104 -10.43 0.33 7.30
C GLY A 104 -9.27 -0.60 7.66
N ASP A 105 -9.50 -1.91 7.53
CA ASP A 105 -8.57 -2.94 7.98
C ASP A 105 -7.59 -3.33 6.86
N LEU A 106 -6.30 -3.39 7.20
CA LEU A 106 -5.28 -4.00 6.33
C LEU A 106 -4.79 -5.31 6.94
N THR A 107 -5.04 -6.41 6.24
CA THR A 107 -4.56 -7.73 6.63
C THR A 107 -3.57 -8.30 5.61
N ILE A 108 -2.40 -8.71 6.08
CA ILE A 108 -1.46 -9.56 5.33
C ILE A 108 -1.43 -10.92 6.01
N GLY A 109 -2.16 -11.87 5.42
CA GLY A 109 -2.27 -13.23 5.93
C GLY A 109 -0.96 -14.01 5.82
N GLU A 110 -0.88 -15.10 6.58
CA GLU A 110 0.27 -16.01 6.55
C GLU A 110 0.49 -16.58 5.14
N ASN A 111 1.74 -16.60 4.67
CA ASN A 111 2.13 -17.06 3.34
C ASN A 111 1.51 -16.29 2.15
N SER A 112 0.87 -15.14 2.40
CA SER A 112 0.29 -14.32 1.32
C SER A 112 1.36 -13.54 0.56
N MET A 113 2.44 -13.15 1.24
CA MET A 113 3.53 -12.32 0.71
C MET A 113 4.89 -12.77 1.27
N PRO A 114 5.30 -14.04 1.06
CA PRO A 114 6.40 -14.69 1.80
C PRO A 114 7.78 -14.03 1.63
N ASN A 115 7.94 -13.22 0.57
CA ASN A 115 9.19 -12.51 0.29
C ASN A 115 9.19 -11.08 0.82
N LEU A 116 8.05 -10.54 1.25
CA LEU A 116 7.93 -9.14 1.66
C LEU A 116 8.72 -8.89 2.95
N LYS A 117 9.55 -7.86 2.94
CA LYS A 117 10.42 -7.46 4.07
C LYS A 117 10.13 -6.05 4.55
N GLU A 118 9.74 -5.15 3.65
CA GLU A 118 9.49 -3.75 3.98
C GLU A 118 8.12 -3.31 3.49
N LEU A 119 7.32 -2.74 4.38
CA LEU A 119 6.01 -2.18 4.09
C LEU A 119 5.92 -0.75 4.63
N ASP A 120 5.54 0.18 3.76
CA ASP A 120 5.20 1.54 4.13
C ASP A 120 3.75 1.84 3.74
N VAL A 121 2.89 2.04 4.74
CA VAL A 121 1.47 2.39 4.61
C VAL A 121 1.18 3.72 5.34
N SER A 122 2.22 4.53 5.58
CA SER A 122 2.07 5.82 6.28
C SER A 122 1.20 6.81 5.52
N TYR A 123 0.61 7.79 6.21
CA TYR A 123 -0.28 8.78 5.59
C TYR A 123 -1.42 8.13 4.80
N ASN A 124 -2.17 7.28 5.47
CA ASN A 124 -3.42 6.69 4.98
C ASN A 124 -4.51 6.93 6.04
N LYS A 125 -5.61 6.15 6.03
CA LYS A 125 -6.74 6.23 6.96
C LYS A 125 -7.05 4.85 7.56
N LEU A 126 -6.01 4.04 7.76
CA LEU A 126 -6.16 2.68 8.28
C LEU A 126 -6.67 2.72 9.72
N GLU A 127 -7.63 1.86 10.02
CA GLU A 127 -8.22 1.69 11.35
C GLU A 127 -7.61 0.51 12.10
N SER A 128 -7.16 -0.53 11.37
CA SER A 128 -6.42 -1.66 11.94
C SER A 128 -5.34 -2.20 11.00
N LEU A 129 -4.34 -2.86 11.59
CA LEU A 129 -3.25 -3.50 10.87
C LEU A 129 -2.94 -4.88 11.45
N ASP A 130 -3.24 -5.94 10.71
CA ASP A 130 -2.94 -7.34 11.08
C ASP A 130 -1.94 -7.95 10.08
N ILE A 131 -0.73 -8.23 10.54
CA ILE A 131 0.33 -8.82 9.72
C ILE A 131 0.78 -10.13 10.37
N LEU A 132 0.50 -11.23 9.67
CA LEU A 132 0.92 -12.58 10.04
C LEU A 132 2.20 -13.01 9.30
N GLU A 133 2.57 -12.27 8.25
CA GLU A 133 3.77 -12.52 7.44
C GLU A 133 5.03 -11.91 8.11
N SER A 134 6.19 -12.55 7.98
CA SER A 134 7.41 -12.06 8.63
C SER A 134 8.06 -10.87 7.91
N LEU A 135 7.68 -9.67 8.31
CA LEU A 135 8.28 -8.41 7.85
C LEU A 135 9.38 -7.91 8.80
N PHE A 136 10.38 -7.22 8.22
CA PHE A 136 11.51 -6.64 8.94
C PHE A 136 11.30 -5.16 9.30
N ARG A 137 10.65 -4.41 8.41
CA ARG A 137 10.39 -2.97 8.57
C ARG A 137 8.96 -2.63 8.21
N ILE A 138 8.25 -2.01 9.15
CA ILE A 138 6.86 -1.55 8.98
C ILE A 138 6.79 -0.07 9.34
N ILE A 139 6.25 0.73 8.43
CA ILE A 139 5.95 2.15 8.63
C ILE A 139 4.46 2.34 8.44
N ALA A 140 3.76 2.69 9.51
CA ALA A 140 2.31 2.88 9.55
C ALA A 140 1.93 4.20 10.25
N SER A 141 2.86 5.16 10.28
CA SER A 141 2.63 6.46 10.89
C SER A 141 1.57 7.28 10.17
N TYR A 142 0.94 8.23 10.87
CA TYR A 142 -0.13 9.07 10.32
C TYR A 142 -1.27 8.24 9.70
N ASN A 143 -1.89 7.39 10.52
CA ASN A 143 -3.13 6.68 10.22
C ASN A 143 -4.12 6.92 11.38
N ASP A 144 -5.28 6.26 11.34
CA ASP A 144 -6.31 6.29 12.37
C ASP A 144 -6.35 4.96 13.15
N LEU A 145 -5.18 4.32 13.33
CA LEU A 145 -5.12 2.95 13.88
C LEU A 145 -5.67 2.91 15.31
N THR A 146 -6.48 1.88 15.56
CA THR A 146 -7.06 1.56 16.87
C THR A 146 -6.61 0.19 17.37
N ASP A 147 -6.31 -0.73 16.46
CA ASP A 147 -5.79 -2.07 16.74
C ASP A 147 -4.62 -2.43 15.82
N ILE A 148 -3.61 -3.10 16.36
CA ILE A 148 -2.45 -3.59 15.60
C ILE A 148 -2.02 -4.96 16.12
N GLN A 149 -1.86 -5.92 15.21
CA GLN A 149 -1.49 -7.30 15.53
C GLN A 149 -0.32 -7.73 14.65
N PHE A 150 0.78 -8.13 15.28
CA PHE A 150 1.92 -8.73 14.59
C PHE A 150 2.22 -10.09 15.23
N LYS A 151 1.87 -11.17 14.52
CA LYS A 151 2.02 -12.55 15.01
C LYS A 151 3.29 -13.21 14.45
N HIS A 152 4.40 -12.46 14.43
CA HIS A 152 5.71 -12.91 13.96
C HIS A 152 6.85 -12.18 14.71
N GLY A 153 8.01 -12.82 14.85
CA GLY A 153 9.10 -12.35 15.73
C GLY A 153 10.30 -11.68 15.03
N ASN A 154 10.11 -11.00 13.89
CA ASN A 154 11.22 -10.51 13.04
C ASN A 154 11.18 -9.01 12.73
N ILE A 155 10.37 -8.23 13.45
CA ILE A 155 10.30 -6.78 13.22
C ILE A 155 11.50 -6.12 13.87
N TYR A 156 12.34 -5.50 13.05
CA TYR A 156 13.48 -4.69 13.52
C TYR A 156 13.09 -3.23 13.71
N TYR A 157 12.29 -2.70 12.79
CA TYR A 157 11.87 -1.30 12.82
C TYR A 157 10.37 -1.18 12.64
N LEU A 158 9.71 -0.54 13.60
CA LEU A 158 8.30 -0.22 13.59
C LEU A 158 8.10 1.28 13.80
N ASP A 159 7.39 1.93 12.89
CA ASP A 159 6.90 3.29 13.10
C ASP A 159 5.36 3.30 13.10
N ILE A 160 4.78 3.57 14.26
CA ILE A 160 3.34 3.71 14.50
C ILE A 160 2.99 5.12 14.98
N SER A 161 3.91 6.08 14.83
CA SER A 161 3.70 7.45 15.29
C SER A 161 2.46 8.11 14.68
N TYR A 162 1.90 9.07 15.39
CA TYR A 162 0.74 9.85 14.97
C TYR A 162 -0.50 9.00 14.63
N ASN A 163 -0.66 7.88 15.34
CA ASN A 163 -1.93 7.14 15.44
C ASN A 163 -2.59 7.49 16.77
N ILE A 164 -3.25 8.65 16.81
CA ILE A 164 -3.73 9.25 18.07
C ILE A 164 -4.82 8.44 18.78
N HIS A 165 -5.49 7.54 18.06
CA HIS A 165 -6.54 6.67 18.58
C HIS A 165 -6.01 5.29 19.01
N LEU A 166 -4.73 5.01 18.78
CA LEU A 166 -4.12 3.74 19.12
C LEU A 166 -3.91 3.66 20.64
N SER A 167 -4.43 2.58 21.23
CA SER A 167 -4.28 2.31 22.66
C SER A 167 -2.84 1.89 22.99
N ASN A 168 -2.47 1.94 24.27
CA ASN A 168 -1.19 1.40 24.71
C ASN A 168 -1.19 -0.14 24.78
N HIS A 169 -2.32 -0.82 24.63
CA HIS A 169 -2.38 -2.28 24.53
C HIS A 169 -2.28 -2.68 23.06
N VAL A 170 -1.28 -3.49 22.73
CA VAL A 170 -0.96 -3.86 21.34
C VAL A 170 -0.91 -5.38 21.16
N GLY A 171 -1.17 -5.85 19.96
CA GLY A 171 -1.19 -7.26 19.55
C GLY A 171 0.18 -7.86 19.22
N PHE A 172 1.26 -7.34 19.79
CA PHE A 172 2.65 -7.81 19.58
C PHE A 172 3.49 -7.54 20.83
N TYR A 173 4.69 -8.13 20.93
CA TYR A 173 5.59 -7.94 22.05
C TYR A 173 6.57 -6.78 21.79
N PRO A 174 6.38 -5.57 22.37
CA PRO A 174 7.19 -4.41 22.04
C PRO A 174 8.67 -4.59 22.42
N ALA A 175 8.94 -5.41 23.43
CA ALA A 175 10.30 -5.71 23.90
C ALA A 175 11.12 -6.54 22.90
N GLU A 176 10.47 -7.19 21.92
CA GLU A 176 11.14 -7.98 20.88
C GLU A 176 11.52 -7.15 19.64
N ILE A 177 11.09 -5.89 19.58
CA ILE A 177 11.33 -4.99 18.46
C ILE A 177 12.44 -4.01 18.82
N ASP A 178 13.50 -3.98 18.01
CA ASP A 178 14.70 -3.14 18.26
C ASP A 178 14.37 -1.65 18.29
N THR A 179 13.67 -1.15 17.27
CA THR A 179 13.32 0.26 17.15
C THR A 179 11.81 0.45 16.97
N ILE A 180 11.18 1.14 17.93
CA ILE A 180 9.76 1.56 17.85
C ILE A 180 9.66 3.09 17.91
N ILE A 181 9.09 3.69 16.87
CA ILE A 181 8.69 5.11 16.84
C ILE A 181 7.18 5.18 17.14
N ARG A 182 6.81 5.93 18.18
CA ARG A 182 5.44 5.97 18.73
C ARG A 182 5.03 7.35 19.23
N GLU A 183 5.60 8.41 18.66
CA GLU A 183 5.20 9.77 18.99
C GLU A 183 3.69 9.95 18.77
N GLY A 184 2.99 10.63 19.67
CA GLY A 184 1.54 10.83 19.55
C GLY A 184 0.67 9.58 19.79
N VAL A 185 1.24 8.45 20.19
CA VAL A 185 0.49 7.22 20.54
C VAL A 185 0.21 7.17 22.04
N ALA A 186 -1.05 6.86 22.39
CA ALA A 186 -1.51 6.56 23.75
C ALA A 186 -1.06 7.57 24.83
N ASP A 187 -1.05 8.86 24.51
CA ASP A 187 -0.57 9.94 25.38
C ASP A 187 0.84 9.70 25.95
N GLY A 188 1.69 9.00 25.20
CA GLY A 188 3.05 8.67 25.58
C GLY A 188 3.20 7.48 26.55
N LYS A 189 2.10 6.85 26.98
CA LYS A 189 2.15 5.65 27.83
C LYS A 189 2.99 4.53 27.20
N PRO A 190 3.73 3.73 27.99
CA PRO A 190 4.44 2.57 27.48
C PRO A 190 3.48 1.59 26.82
N LEU A 191 3.91 0.98 25.71
CA LEU A 191 3.15 -0.09 25.06
C LEU A 191 3.16 -1.34 25.95
N VAL A 192 2.02 -2.02 25.99
CA VAL A 192 1.74 -3.21 26.79
C VAL A 192 1.46 -4.34 25.82
N SER A 193 2.22 -5.43 25.96
CA SER A 193 2.05 -6.65 25.17
C SER A 193 0.68 -7.30 25.41
N PRO A 194 0.26 -8.24 24.55
CA PRO A 194 -0.89 -9.10 24.82
C PRO A 194 -0.72 -9.79 26.18
N LEU A 195 -1.84 -10.02 26.88
CA LEU A 195 -1.81 -10.86 28.08
C LEU A 195 -1.41 -12.28 27.65
N ASP A 196 -0.26 -12.76 28.15
CA ASP A 196 0.09 -14.17 28.06
C ASP A 196 -1.00 -14.95 28.80
N PHE A 197 -1.85 -15.68 28.06
CA PHE A 197 -2.87 -16.54 28.67
C PHE A 197 -2.28 -17.59 29.63
N TRP A 198 -0.95 -17.76 29.64
CA TRP A 198 -0.22 -18.67 30.52
C TRP A 198 0.33 -18.03 31.81
N SER A 199 0.38 -16.70 31.95
CA SER A 199 0.85 -16.07 33.20
C SER A 199 -0.16 -16.14 34.35
N THR A 200 -1.39 -16.61 34.08
CA THR A 200 -2.46 -16.77 35.09
C THR A 200 -2.59 -18.21 35.61
N ILE A 201 -1.75 -19.16 35.16
CA ILE A 201 -1.76 -20.56 35.64
C ILE A 201 -0.38 -20.93 36.21
N VAL A 202 0.00 -20.27 37.31
CA VAL A 202 0.95 -20.80 38.31
C VAL A 202 0.35 -20.45 39.68
N ILE A 203 -0.62 -21.25 40.15
CA ILE A 203 -0.52 -22.26 41.22
C ILE A 203 -0.37 -21.63 42.62
N GLU A 204 -1.44 -21.73 43.43
CA GLU A 204 -1.39 -21.81 44.91
C GLU A 204 -0.73 -23.13 45.36
#